data_AF-A0A1Q5U1W5-F1
#
_entry.id   AF-A0A1Q5U1W5-F1
#
_cell.length_a   1.000
_cell.length_b   1.000
_cell.length_c   1.000
_cell.angle_alpha   90.00
_cell.angle_beta   90.00
_cell.angle_gamma   90.00
#
_symmetry.space_group_name_H-M   'P 1'
#
loop_
_entity.id
_entity.type
_entity.pdbx_description
1 polymer ?
#
loop_
_entity_poly.entity_id
_entity_poly.type
_entity_poly.pdbx_seq_one_letter_code
_entity_poly.pdbx_strand_id
1 'polypeptide(L)'
;MAAESNLRFADKEQKLVWRGREYSASLKYRHACRSVIVAHKLQYIQHHHYLLVLSGPEQNYVELERDFSDLPKRRDELLKNPDKAERIASNSVKTFQERYLTPAADACYWRTLWEGWAEVSANVTHDVERPPVDRGLRYESFVLDRNDMFKYSVGWK
;
A
#
# COMPACT_ATOMS: atom_id res chain seq x y z
N MET A 1 -16.13 -13.74 -4.63
CA MET A 1 -15.12 -13.92 -3.56
C MET A 1 -15.40 -15.09 -2.61
N ALA A 2 -16.57 -15.76 -2.68
CA ALA A 2 -16.93 -16.89 -1.81
C ALA A 2 -16.33 -18.27 -2.20
N ALA A 3 -15.65 -18.39 -3.34
CA ALA A 3 -15.15 -19.69 -3.82
C ALA A 3 -13.90 -20.18 -3.05
N GLU A 4 -12.99 -19.29 -2.68
CA GLU A 4 -11.74 -19.67 -2.00
C GLU A 4 -11.87 -19.84 -0.48
N SER A 5 -12.91 -19.30 0.15
CA SER A 5 -13.09 -19.42 1.61
C SER A 5 -13.32 -20.86 2.06
N ASN A 6 -13.84 -21.71 1.16
CA ASN A 6 -14.18 -23.11 1.44
C ASN A 6 -13.07 -24.11 1.07
N LEU A 7 -11.97 -23.63 0.47
CA LEU A 7 -10.83 -24.47 0.09
C LEU A 7 -9.93 -24.74 1.30
N ARG A 8 -9.37 -25.96 1.37
CA ARG A 8 -8.29 -26.24 2.32
C ARG A 8 -7.10 -25.36 1.96
N PHE A 9 -6.26 -24.99 2.92
CA PHE A 9 -5.13 -24.10 2.66
C PHE A 9 -4.21 -24.61 1.55
N ALA A 10 -3.97 -25.93 1.51
CA ALA A 10 -3.19 -26.59 0.46
C ALA A 10 -3.77 -26.46 -0.95
N ASP A 11 -5.09 -26.24 -1.05
CA ASP A 11 -5.82 -26.11 -2.33
C ASP A 11 -5.92 -24.64 -2.78
N LYS A 12 -5.46 -23.68 -1.98
CA LYS A 12 -5.51 -22.26 -2.31
C LYS A 12 -4.39 -21.86 -3.25
N GLU A 13 -4.73 -21.09 -4.28
CA GLU A 13 -3.73 -20.50 -5.17
C GLU A 13 -2.90 -19.43 -4.46
N GLN A 14 -1.63 -19.35 -4.85
CA GLN A 14 -0.72 -18.29 -4.44
C GLN A 14 -1.09 -17.00 -5.16
N LYS A 15 -1.29 -15.90 -4.41
CA LYS A 15 -1.71 -14.63 -4.99
C LYS A 15 -0.51 -13.76 -5.31
N LEU A 16 -0.11 -13.76 -6.57
CA LEU A 16 0.97 -12.92 -7.10
C LEU A 16 0.52 -11.47 -7.22
N VAL A 17 1.14 -10.55 -6.48
CA VAL A 17 0.82 -9.12 -6.53
C VAL A 17 1.69 -8.43 -7.56
N TRP A 18 1.04 -7.89 -8.58
CA TRP A 18 1.68 -7.20 -9.69
C TRP A 18 1.60 -5.69 -9.53
N ARG A 19 2.61 -5.04 -10.09
CA ARG A 19 2.70 -3.59 -10.24
C ARG A 19 1.72 -3.08 -11.30
N GLY A 20 1.10 -1.92 -11.03
CA GLY A 20 0.43 -1.08 -12.02
C GLY A 20 1.24 0.19 -12.31
N ARG A 21 0.60 1.27 -12.75
CA ARG A 21 1.28 2.57 -12.91
C ARG A 21 1.87 3.09 -11.58
N GLU A 22 1.27 2.69 -10.46
CA GLU A 22 1.65 3.00 -9.07
C GLU A 22 1.54 1.74 -8.19
N TYR A 23 1.41 1.90 -6.87
CA TYR A 23 1.10 0.81 -5.95
C TYR A 23 -0.19 0.08 -6.38
N SER A 24 -0.30 -1.21 -6.04
CA SER A 24 -1.51 -1.97 -6.32
C SER A 24 -2.54 -1.80 -5.21
N ALA A 25 -3.66 -1.13 -5.50
CA ALA A 25 -4.80 -1.06 -4.58
C ALA A 25 -5.44 -2.44 -4.31
N SER A 26 -5.09 -3.47 -5.09
CA SER A 26 -5.57 -4.83 -4.90
C SER A 26 -4.89 -5.56 -3.73
N LEU A 27 -3.71 -5.10 -3.30
CA LEU A 27 -2.92 -5.76 -2.25
C LEU A 27 -3.69 -5.90 -0.93
N LYS A 28 -4.36 -4.82 -0.50
CA LYS A 28 -5.17 -4.80 0.73
C LYS A 28 -6.26 -5.88 0.77
N TYR A 29 -6.90 -6.16 -0.37
CA TYR A 29 -7.96 -7.17 -0.44
C TYR A 29 -7.39 -8.59 -0.42
N ARG A 30 -6.19 -8.79 -0.99
CA ARG A 30 -5.54 -10.10 -1.04
C ARG A 30 -5.05 -10.54 0.35
N HIS A 31 -4.66 -9.59 1.20
CA HIS A 31 -4.32 -9.88 2.60
C HIS A 31 -5.46 -10.55 3.39
N ALA A 32 -6.72 -10.39 2.96
CA ALA A 32 -7.89 -11.00 3.61
C ALA A 32 -8.20 -12.44 3.14
N CYS A 33 -7.55 -12.94 2.09
CA CYS A 33 -7.93 -14.24 1.50
C CYS A 33 -7.29 -15.47 2.19
N ARG A 34 -6.52 -15.27 3.27
CA ARG A 34 -5.70 -16.31 3.92
C ARG A 34 -4.92 -17.11 2.86
N SER A 35 -4.19 -16.39 2.02
CA SER A 35 -3.29 -16.93 1.00
C SER A 35 -1.92 -16.27 1.13
N VAL A 36 -0.88 -16.92 0.60
CA VAL A 36 0.47 -16.33 0.62
C VAL A 36 0.54 -15.18 -0.37
N ILE A 37 0.91 -14.01 0.15
CA ILE A 37 1.19 -12.83 -0.67
C ILE A 37 2.65 -12.90 -1.12
N VAL A 38 2.82 -12.86 -2.43
CA VAL A 38 4.13 -12.82 -3.07
C VAL A 38 4.24 -11.51 -3.83
N ALA A 39 5.25 -10.71 -3.48
CA ALA A 39 5.46 -9.38 -4.04
C ALA A 39 6.94 -9.17 -4.33
N HIS A 40 7.27 -8.48 -5.43
CA HIS A 40 8.64 -8.05 -5.67
C HIS A 40 9.05 -6.93 -4.71
N LYS A 41 10.36 -6.65 -4.59
CA LYS A 41 10.90 -5.47 -3.87
C LYS A 41 10.12 -4.20 -4.18
N LEU A 42 9.54 -3.59 -3.16
CA LEU A 42 8.62 -2.46 -3.28
C LEU A 42 9.34 -1.22 -3.85
N GLN A 43 8.63 -0.42 -4.64
CA GLN A 43 9.07 0.91 -5.11
C GLN A 43 8.10 2.00 -4.69
N TYR A 44 6.82 1.69 -4.80
CA TYR A 44 5.73 2.52 -4.31
C TYR A 44 5.26 1.96 -2.98
N ILE A 45 4.99 2.86 -2.06
CA ILE A 45 4.54 2.54 -0.71
C ILE A 45 3.13 3.07 -0.52
N GLN A 46 2.29 2.31 0.18
CA GLN A 46 1.10 2.86 0.83
C GLN A 46 1.36 2.94 2.33
N HIS A 47 0.47 3.63 3.05
CA HIS A 47 0.56 3.83 4.49
C HIS A 47 0.78 2.53 5.28
N HIS A 48 0.23 1.38 4.91
CA HIS A 48 0.40 0.14 5.69
C HIS A 48 1.60 -0.73 5.29
N HIS A 49 2.38 -0.35 4.28
CA HIS A 49 3.47 -1.20 3.78
C HIS A 49 4.62 -1.36 4.78
N TYR A 50 4.77 -0.47 5.75
CA TYR A 50 5.77 -0.62 6.82
C TYR A 50 5.50 -1.81 7.75
N LEU A 51 4.29 -2.36 7.73
CA LEU A 51 3.89 -3.53 8.52
C LEU A 51 4.26 -4.86 7.84
N LEU A 52 4.83 -4.80 6.63
CA LEU A 52 5.28 -5.98 5.91
C LEU A 52 6.58 -6.50 6.53
N VAL A 53 6.59 -7.79 6.89
CA VAL A 53 7.70 -8.47 7.56
C VAL A 53 8.27 -9.52 6.62
N LEU A 54 9.53 -9.31 6.23
CA LEU A 54 10.26 -10.11 5.25
C LEU A 54 10.64 -11.51 5.73
N SER A 55 10.94 -11.66 7.02
CA SER A 55 11.53 -12.88 7.57
C SER A 55 11.26 -13.04 9.05
N GLY A 56 11.40 -14.27 9.56
CA GLY A 56 11.25 -14.59 10.98
C GLY A 56 9.90 -15.24 11.32
N PRO A 57 9.57 -15.37 12.61
CA PRO A 57 8.32 -15.99 13.05
C PRO A 57 7.08 -15.19 12.61
N GLU A 58 7.20 -13.87 12.54
CA GLU A 58 6.14 -12.92 12.16
C GLU A 58 6.12 -12.62 10.65
N GLN A 59 6.86 -13.37 9.82
CA GLN A 59 6.85 -13.19 8.37
C GLN A 59 5.40 -13.25 7.85
N ASN A 60 4.99 -12.23 7.08
CA ASN A 60 3.62 -12.07 6.60
C ASN A 60 3.52 -11.89 5.08
N TYR A 61 4.64 -11.84 4.37
CA TYR A 61 4.69 -11.90 2.91
C TYR A 61 5.99 -12.54 2.43
N VAL A 62 6.05 -12.86 1.14
CA VAL A 62 7.26 -13.35 0.48
C VAL A 62 7.74 -12.30 -0.51
N GLU A 63 8.97 -11.85 -0.33
CA GLU A 63 9.62 -10.91 -1.24
C GLU A 63 10.36 -11.63 -2.37
N LEU A 64 10.21 -11.10 -3.58
CA LEU A 64 10.91 -11.52 -4.79
C LEU A 64 11.84 -10.43 -5.34
N GLU A 65 12.77 -10.86 -6.20
CA GLU A 65 13.50 -9.95 -7.06
C GLU A 65 12.57 -9.30 -8.11
N ARG A 66 12.98 -8.13 -8.61
CA ARG A 66 12.15 -7.33 -9.53
C ARG A 66 12.00 -7.93 -10.92
N ASP A 67 12.96 -8.75 -11.31
CA ASP A 67 12.96 -9.50 -12.57
C ASP A 67 12.24 -10.85 -12.44
N PHE A 68 11.72 -11.18 -11.25
CA PHE A 68 11.10 -12.47 -10.92
C PHE A 68 12.01 -13.68 -11.15
N SER A 69 13.32 -13.48 -11.21
CA SER A 69 14.30 -14.55 -11.41
C SER A 69 14.22 -15.62 -10.32
N ASP A 70 13.88 -15.22 -9.09
CA ASP A 70 13.76 -16.10 -7.94
C ASP A 70 12.35 -16.70 -7.75
N LEU A 71 11.35 -16.30 -8.55
CA LEU A 71 9.96 -16.76 -8.41
C LEU A 71 9.82 -18.29 -8.43
N PRO A 72 10.41 -19.05 -9.39
CA PRO A 72 10.26 -20.51 -9.41
C PRO A 72 10.79 -21.15 -8.15
N LYS A 73 11.96 -20.68 -7.67
CA LYS A 73 12.59 -21.17 -6.45
C LYS A 73 11.70 -20.92 -5.23
N ARG A 74 11.18 -19.70 -5.08
CA ARG A 74 10.33 -19.30 -3.95
C ARG A 74 9.00 -20.03 -3.94
N ARG A 75 8.39 -20.23 -5.10
CA ARG A 75 7.17 -21.03 -5.26
C ARG A 75 7.42 -22.47 -4.79
N ASP A 76 8.51 -23.09 -5.26
CA ASP A 76 8.81 -24.49 -4.94
C ASP A 76 9.12 -24.67 -3.44
N GLU A 77 9.78 -23.69 -2.81
CA GLU A 77 9.99 -23.67 -1.35
C GLU A 77 8.67 -23.63 -0.57
N LEU A 78 7.67 -22.88 -1.04
CA LEU A 78 6.34 -22.79 -0.42
C LEU A 78 5.54 -24.08 -0.62
N LEU A 79 5.60 -24.67 -1.81
CA LEU A 79 4.91 -25.93 -2.12
C LEU A 79 5.47 -27.10 -1.31
N LYS A 80 6.79 -27.13 -1.09
CA LYS A 80 7.45 -28.17 -0.27
C LYS A 80 7.20 -28.03 1.24
N ASN A 81 6.83 -26.83 1.70
CA ASN A 81 6.66 -26.53 3.14
C ASN A 81 5.29 -25.89 3.41
N PRO A 82 4.19 -26.66 3.36
CA PRO A 82 2.84 -26.13 3.52
C PRO A 82 2.62 -25.43 4.87
N ASP A 83 3.20 -25.95 5.96
CA ASP A 83 3.09 -25.34 7.29
C ASP A 83 3.70 -23.93 7.35
N LYS A 84 4.83 -23.73 6.66
CA LYS A 84 5.48 -22.42 6.53
C LYS A 84 4.58 -21.47 5.75
N ALA A 85 4.01 -21.94 4.63
CA ALA A 85 3.11 -21.15 3.82
C ALA A 85 1.84 -20.76 4.60
N GLU A 86 1.26 -21.68 5.36
CA GLU A 86 0.08 -21.41 6.18
C GLU A 86 0.38 -20.40 7.29
N ARG A 87 1.53 -20.52 7.94
CA ARG A 87 1.97 -19.55 8.95
C ARG A 87 2.09 -18.14 8.35
N ILE A 88 2.72 -18.00 7.19
CA ILE A 88 2.86 -16.69 6.51
C ILE A 88 1.48 -16.11 6.17
N ALA A 89 0.58 -16.92 5.61
CA ALA A 89 -0.76 -16.49 5.26
C ALA A 89 -1.60 -16.11 6.50
N SER A 90 -1.47 -16.85 7.59
CA SER A 90 -2.16 -16.57 8.85
C SER A 90 -1.64 -15.30 9.51
N ASN A 91 -0.32 -15.08 9.50
CA ASN A 91 0.30 -13.84 9.97
C ASN A 91 -0.17 -12.62 9.17
N SER A 92 -0.32 -12.76 7.85
CA SER A 92 -0.88 -11.71 7.00
C SER A 92 -2.31 -11.34 7.42
N VAL A 93 -3.19 -12.33 7.59
CA VAL A 93 -4.57 -12.11 8.02
C VAL A 93 -4.61 -11.41 9.39
N LYS A 94 -3.88 -11.96 10.35
CA LYS A 94 -3.78 -11.43 11.72
C LYS A 94 -3.27 -9.98 11.76
N THR A 95 -2.29 -9.66 10.93
CA THR A 95 -1.74 -8.30 10.86
C THR A 95 -2.71 -7.35 10.17
N PHE A 96 -3.12 -7.68 8.96
CA PHE A 96 -3.81 -6.73 8.10
C PHE A 96 -5.31 -6.76 8.30
N GLN A 97 -5.97 -7.90 8.12
CA GLN A 97 -7.42 -7.97 8.21
C GLN A 97 -7.93 -7.72 9.64
N GLU A 98 -7.28 -8.32 10.64
CA GLU A 98 -7.78 -8.29 12.02
C GLU A 98 -7.38 -7.02 12.78
N ARG A 99 -6.30 -6.34 12.36
CA ARG A 99 -5.73 -5.22 13.13
C ARG A 99 -5.60 -3.93 12.34
N TYR A 100 -4.85 -3.90 11.24
CA TYR A 100 -4.41 -2.65 10.63
C TYR A 100 -5.22 -2.15 9.43
N LEU A 101 -6.01 -3.01 8.78
CA LEU A 101 -6.88 -2.69 7.64
C LEU A 101 -8.36 -2.89 7.98
N THR A 102 -8.72 -2.72 9.25
CA THR A 102 -10.12 -2.66 9.67
C THR A 102 -10.69 -1.26 9.40
N PRO A 103 -12.01 -1.10 9.21
CA PRO A 103 -12.62 0.22 9.05
C PRO A 103 -12.30 1.18 10.22
N ALA A 104 -12.18 0.65 11.43
CA ALA A 104 -11.81 1.42 12.62
C ALA A 104 -10.34 1.86 12.59
N ALA A 105 -9.43 0.97 12.18
CA ALA A 105 -8.00 1.28 12.03
C ALA A 105 -7.76 2.31 10.92
N ASP A 106 -8.43 2.19 9.78
CA ASP A 106 -8.36 3.16 8.69
C ASP A 106 -8.80 4.56 9.19
N ALA A 107 -9.94 4.64 9.88
CA ALA A 107 -10.42 5.91 10.43
C ALA A 107 -9.46 6.48 11.48
N CYS A 108 -8.87 5.64 12.33
CA CYS A 108 -7.89 6.03 13.34
C CYS A 108 -6.62 6.60 12.70
N TYR A 109 -6.09 5.92 11.67
CA TYR A 109 -4.94 6.37 10.91
C TYR A 109 -5.18 7.75 10.32
N TRP A 110 -6.33 7.96 9.66
CA TRP A 110 -6.66 9.24 9.06
C TRP A 110 -6.78 10.36 10.09
N ARG A 111 -7.47 10.15 11.23
CA ARG A 111 -7.58 11.19 12.27
C ARG A 111 -6.21 11.60 12.79
N THR A 112 -5.37 10.62 13.14
CA THR A 112 -4.02 10.87 13.66
C THR A 112 -3.14 11.58 12.63
N LEU A 113 -3.26 11.20 11.35
CA LEU A 113 -2.53 11.85 10.26
C LEU A 113 -2.90 13.33 10.14
N TRP A 114 -4.21 13.64 10.17
CA TRP A 114 -4.68 15.02 10.09
C TRP A 114 -4.31 15.85 11.31
N GLU A 115 -4.39 15.26 12.51
CA GLU A 115 -3.95 15.91 13.75
C GLU A 115 -2.46 16.24 13.71
N GLY A 116 -1.60 15.26 13.41
CA GLY A 116 -0.16 15.49 13.31
C GLY A 116 0.23 16.46 12.18
N TRP A 117 -0.50 16.42 11.06
CA TRP A 117 -0.33 17.43 10.00
C TRP A 117 -0.72 18.83 10.49
N ALA A 118 -1.83 18.98 11.20
CA ALA A 118 -2.28 20.26 11.73
C ALA A 118 -1.25 20.87 12.70
N GLU A 119 -0.66 20.04 13.58
CA GLU A 119 0.40 20.47 14.51
C GLU A 119 1.61 21.08 13.81
N VAL A 120 2.11 20.45 12.74
CA VAL A 120 3.32 20.93 12.02
C VAL A 120 3.02 22.02 11.00
N SER A 121 1.77 22.12 10.52
CA SER A 121 1.39 23.08 9.48
C SER A 121 0.78 24.38 10.02
N ALA A 122 0.39 24.43 11.30
CA ALA A 122 -0.27 25.58 11.92
C ALA A 122 0.49 26.91 11.73
N ASN A 123 1.83 26.88 11.73
CA ASN A 123 2.66 28.09 11.65
C ASN A 123 3.31 28.30 10.27
N VAL A 124 3.20 27.35 9.35
CA VAL A 124 3.75 27.46 7.98
C VAL A 124 3.09 28.62 7.21
N THR A 125 1.91 29.04 7.63
CA THR A 125 1.17 30.18 7.07
C THR A 125 1.55 31.53 7.67
N HIS A 126 2.18 31.57 8.85
CA HIS A 126 2.43 32.81 9.60
C HIS A 126 3.90 33.25 9.60
N ASP A 127 4.85 32.29 9.62
CA ASP A 127 6.27 32.60 9.92
C ASP A 127 7.20 32.56 8.69
N VAL A 128 6.67 32.34 7.48
CA VAL A 128 7.47 32.42 6.26
C VAL A 128 7.31 33.83 5.68
N GLU A 129 8.32 34.70 5.85
CA GLU A 129 8.45 35.92 5.04
C GLU A 129 8.59 35.49 3.57
N ARG A 130 7.49 35.57 2.82
CA ARG A 130 7.46 35.20 1.40
C ARG A 130 7.68 36.45 0.56
N PRO A 131 8.52 36.39 -0.49
CA PRO A 131 8.52 37.43 -1.52
C PRO A 131 7.09 37.56 -2.08
N PRO A 132 6.69 38.74 -2.59
CA PRO A 132 5.34 39.03 -3.08
C PRO A 132 5.04 38.34 -4.43
N VAL A 133 5.52 37.12 -4.61
CA VAL A 133 5.12 36.25 -5.72
C VAL A 133 3.86 35.54 -5.28
N ASP A 134 2.81 35.74 -6.08
CA ASP A 134 1.45 35.27 -5.90
C ASP A 134 1.34 34.04 -5.01
N ARG A 135 0.63 34.21 -3.90
CA ARG A 135 0.12 33.12 -3.07
C ARG A 135 -0.54 32.14 -4.03
N GLY A 136 0.10 31.00 -4.30
CA GLY A 136 -0.48 29.96 -5.15
C GLY A 136 -1.93 29.73 -4.75
N LEU A 137 -2.80 29.58 -5.74
CA LEU A 137 -4.25 29.48 -5.51
C LEU A 137 -4.54 28.35 -4.51
N ARG A 138 -5.49 28.59 -3.59
CA ARG A 138 -6.01 27.50 -2.76
C ARG A 138 -6.48 26.38 -3.67
N TYR A 139 -6.34 25.13 -3.24
CA TYR A 139 -6.69 23.98 -4.08
C TYR A 139 -8.14 24.06 -4.58
N GLU A 140 -9.07 24.50 -3.74
CA GLU A 140 -10.47 24.71 -4.10
C GLU A 140 -10.62 25.79 -5.17
N SER A 141 -9.89 26.90 -5.04
CA SER A 141 -9.85 27.97 -6.06
C SER A 141 -9.21 27.48 -7.36
N PHE A 142 -8.12 26.72 -7.29
CA PHE A 142 -7.44 26.14 -8.45
C PHE A 142 -8.33 25.16 -9.23
N VAL A 143 -9.08 24.29 -8.53
CA VAL A 143 -9.99 23.33 -9.17
C VAL A 143 -11.22 24.01 -9.77
N LEU A 144 -11.72 25.08 -9.13
CA LEU A 144 -12.89 25.83 -9.61
C LEU A 144 -12.52 26.83 -10.72
N ASP A 145 -11.29 27.33 -10.74
CA ASP A 145 -10.77 28.21 -11.78
C ASP A 145 -10.35 27.42 -13.04
N ARG A 146 -11.32 26.72 -13.63
CA ARG A 146 -11.12 25.88 -14.82
C ARG A 146 -10.88 26.68 -16.11
N ASN A 147 -11.09 28.00 -16.10
CA ASN A 147 -10.95 28.82 -17.31
C ASN A 147 -9.49 29.13 -17.65
N ASP A 148 -8.57 29.12 -16.68
CA ASP A 148 -7.16 29.40 -16.92
C ASP A 148 -6.27 28.14 -16.96
N MET A 149 -6.78 26.98 -16.54
CA MET A 149 -6.06 25.69 -16.64
C MET A 149 -5.67 25.31 -18.08
N PHE A 150 -6.41 25.78 -19.09
CA PHE A 150 -6.12 25.51 -20.51
C PHE A 150 -5.18 26.54 -21.15
N LYS A 151 -4.80 27.61 -20.45
CA LYS A 151 -3.89 28.65 -20.98
C LYS A 151 -2.42 28.35 -20.72
N TYR A 152 -2.10 27.41 -19.84
CA TYR A 152 -0.74 26.92 -19.63
C TYR A 152 -0.39 25.81 -20.63
N SER A 153 -0.47 26.11 -21.93
CA SER A 153 0.28 25.37 -22.94
C SER A 153 1.72 25.89 -22.92
N VAL A 154 2.57 25.24 -22.13
CA VAL A 154 3.99 25.55 -22.11
C VAL A 154 4.56 25.20 -23.48
N GLY A 155 5.00 26.22 -24.22
CA GLY A 155 5.79 26.05 -25.42
C GLY A 155 7.10 25.36 -25.09
N TRP A 156 7.21 24.09 -25.44
CA TRP A 156 8.50 23.42 -25.53
C TRP A 156 9.18 23.91 -26.81
N LYS A 157 10.18 24.78 -26.64
CA LYS A 157 11.29 24.96 -27.59
C LYS A 157 12.53 24.33 -26.98
#